data_AF-Q2NW82-F1
#
_entry.id   AF-Q2NW82-F1
#
_cell.length_a   1.000
_cell.length_b   1.000
_cell.length_c   1.000
_cell.angle_alpha   90.00
_cell.angle_beta   90.00
_cell.angle_gamma   90.00
#
_symmetry.space_group_name_H-M   'P 1'
#
loop_
_entity.id
_entity.type
_entity.pdbx_description
1 polymer ?
#
loop_
_entity_poly.entity_id
_entity_poly.type
_entity_poly.pdbx_seq_one_letter_code
_entity_poly.pdbx_strand_id
1 'polypeptide(L)'
;MSAKFSRGHIMSVNEQSIYDAALARWGHDRQMLKIIDACSQLAGALSRFLTHEQNVGQVCAAAVEVDIMIEQLRSGGMGAIMEDEKIRKLHRLARRLLPQDSPQTTDATFAPDNLINEALDAGEQALALYNRGRSTAADKRLAARFIRKAVGHFWHVAQHCISEAQREATPSREVSA
;
A
#
# COMPACT_ATOMS: atom_id res chain seq x y z
N MET A 1 -0.24 -0.33 -46.78
CA MET A 1 -0.92 0.64 -45.90
C MET A 1 -0.68 0.21 -44.47
N SER A 2 0.27 0.85 -43.78
CA SER A 2 0.62 0.53 -42.39
C SER A 2 0.30 1.76 -41.54
N ALA A 3 -0.75 1.65 -40.73
CA ALA A 3 -1.17 2.72 -39.83
C ALA A 3 -0.17 2.79 -38.67
N LYS A 4 0.77 3.73 -38.75
CA LYS A 4 1.57 4.17 -37.61
C LYS A 4 0.62 4.85 -36.63
N PHE A 5 0.23 4.13 -35.58
CA PHE A 5 -0.29 4.75 -34.37
C PHE A 5 0.82 5.63 -33.80
N SER A 6 0.76 6.92 -34.14
CA SER A 6 1.47 7.95 -33.43
C SER A 6 0.94 7.95 -32.01
N ARG A 7 1.68 7.32 -31.07
CA ARG A 7 1.56 7.63 -29.65
C ARG A 7 1.98 9.09 -29.52
N GLY A 8 1.02 9.97 -29.75
CA GLY A 8 1.16 11.39 -29.52
C GLY A 8 1.68 11.58 -28.11
N HIS A 9 2.86 12.18 -28.03
CA HIS A 9 3.22 13.20 -27.06
C HIS A 9 2.22 13.26 -25.90
N ILE A 10 2.45 12.44 -24.86
CA ILE A 10 1.87 12.73 -23.55
C ILE A 10 2.54 14.04 -23.17
N MET A 11 1.84 15.16 -23.37
CA MET A 11 2.24 16.43 -22.79
C MET A 11 2.50 16.13 -21.31
N SER A 12 3.67 16.48 -20.80
CA SER A 12 3.90 16.54 -19.36
C SER A 12 2.95 17.59 -18.82
N VAL A 13 1.72 17.19 -18.53
CA VAL A 13 0.71 18.11 -18.00
C VAL A 13 1.24 18.56 -16.66
N ASN A 14 1.39 19.87 -16.50
CA ASN A 14 1.82 20.43 -15.23
C ASN A 14 0.71 20.17 -14.21
N GLU A 15 0.89 19.19 -13.34
CA GLU A 15 -0.11 18.79 -12.33
C GLU A 15 -0.55 19.98 -11.47
N GLN A 16 0.38 20.87 -11.14
CA GLN A 16 0.09 22.08 -10.39
C GLN A 16 -0.93 22.98 -11.09
N SER A 17 -0.83 23.16 -12.41
CA SER A 17 -1.79 24.00 -13.13
C SER A 17 -3.18 23.38 -13.21
N ILE A 18 -3.28 22.04 -13.18
CA ILE A 18 -4.57 21.34 -13.05
C ILE A 18 -5.17 21.59 -11.67
N TYR A 19 -4.36 21.50 -10.62
CA TYR A 19 -4.83 21.68 -9.24
C TYR A 19 -5.28 23.13 -8.99
N ASP A 20 -4.52 24.11 -9.48
CA ASP A 20 -4.90 25.52 -9.42
C ASP A 20 -6.20 25.78 -10.19
N ALA A 21 -6.36 25.18 -11.38
CA ALA A 21 -7.58 25.29 -12.17
C ALA A 21 -8.79 24.63 -11.46
N ALA A 22 -8.60 23.48 -10.83
CA ALA A 22 -9.63 22.80 -10.05
C ALA A 22 -10.08 23.66 -8.87
N LEU A 23 -9.14 24.32 -8.18
CA LEU A 23 -9.45 25.19 -7.06
C LEU A 23 -10.20 26.44 -7.52
N ALA A 24 -9.73 27.08 -8.59
CA ALA A 24 -10.39 28.24 -9.17
C ALA A 24 -11.82 27.93 -9.68
N ARG A 25 -12.03 26.73 -10.22
CA ARG A 25 -13.32 26.33 -10.81
C ARG A 25 -14.37 25.93 -9.77
N TRP A 26 -13.96 25.17 -8.74
CA TRP A 26 -14.90 24.52 -7.82
C TRP A 26 -14.82 25.03 -6.38
N GLY A 27 -13.75 25.70 -6.01
CA GLY A 27 -13.53 26.21 -4.66
C GLY A 27 -13.15 25.12 -3.65
N HIS A 28 -12.71 25.58 -2.48
CA HIS A 28 -12.16 24.73 -1.43
C HIS A 28 -13.17 23.70 -0.87
N ASP A 29 -14.36 24.15 -0.48
CA ASP A 29 -15.38 23.29 0.15
C ASP A 29 -15.78 22.11 -0.76
N ARG A 30 -15.85 22.36 -2.07
CA ARG A 30 -16.22 21.33 -3.04
C ARG A 30 -15.10 20.30 -3.24
N GLN A 31 -13.84 20.70 -3.14
CA GLN A 31 -12.71 19.77 -3.10
C GLN A 31 -12.73 18.94 -1.83
N MET A 32 -13.04 19.55 -0.68
CA MET A 32 -13.18 18.83 0.60
C MET A 32 -14.28 17.76 0.53
N LEU A 33 -15.44 18.09 -0.03
CA LEU A 33 -16.50 17.11 -0.28
C LEU A 33 -16.04 15.99 -1.23
N LYS A 34 -15.24 16.31 -2.25
CA LYS A 34 -14.73 15.31 -3.19
C LYS A 34 -13.70 14.38 -2.55
N ILE A 35 -12.90 14.85 -1.59
CA ILE A 35 -12.01 13.99 -0.78
C ILE A 35 -12.82 13.00 0.04
N ILE A 36 -13.90 13.46 0.68
CA ILE A 36 -14.79 12.60 1.46
C ILE A 36 -15.38 11.49 0.58
N ASP A 37 -15.84 11.85 -0.62
CA ASP A 37 -16.35 10.91 -1.62
C ASP A 37 -15.27 9.90 -2.04
N ALA A 38 -14.07 10.35 -2.42
CA ALA A 38 -12.96 9.47 -2.81
C ALA A 38 -12.57 8.50 -1.68
N CYS A 39 -12.49 8.98 -0.43
CA CYS A 39 -12.23 8.14 0.74
C CYS A 39 -13.33 7.09 0.96
N SER A 40 -14.59 7.47 0.75
CA SER A 40 -15.74 6.55 0.90
C SER A 40 -15.73 5.47 -0.20
N GLN A 41 -15.36 5.84 -1.42
CA GLN A 41 -15.19 4.91 -2.52
C GLN A 41 -14.04 3.93 -2.27
N LEU A 42 -12.89 4.42 -1.80
CA LEU A 42 -11.77 3.56 -1.42
C LEU A 42 -12.14 2.60 -0.29
N ALA A 43 -12.82 3.09 0.75
CA ALA A 43 -13.30 2.24 1.85
C ALA A 43 -14.25 1.14 1.34
N GLY A 44 -15.20 1.49 0.47
CA GLY A 44 -16.10 0.52 -0.16
C GLY A 44 -15.38 -0.47 -1.06
N ALA A 45 -14.39 -0.01 -1.84
CA ALA A 45 -13.60 -0.85 -2.72
C ALA A 45 -12.75 -1.86 -1.93
N LEU A 46 -12.08 -1.42 -0.86
CA LEU A 46 -11.35 -2.29 0.04
C LEU A 46 -12.26 -3.30 0.73
N SER A 47 -13.43 -2.88 1.20
CA SER A 47 -14.40 -3.79 1.83
C SER A 47 -14.82 -4.90 0.86
N ARG A 48 -15.19 -4.55 -0.37
CA ARG A 48 -15.61 -5.52 -1.39
C ARG A 48 -14.46 -6.38 -1.92
N PHE A 49 -13.25 -5.84 -1.98
CA PHE A 49 -12.05 -6.61 -2.31
C PHE A 49 -11.80 -7.70 -1.26
N LEU A 50 -11.97 -7.38 0.02
CA LEU A 50 -11.83 -8.34 1.13
C LEU A 50 -12.94 -9.40 1.15
N THR A 51 -14.13 -9.10 0.61
CA THR A 51 -15.22 -10.08 0.44
C THR A 51 -15.22 -10.78 -0.93
N HIS A 52 -14.19 -10.54 -1.76
CA HIS A 52 -14.03 -11.08 -3.11
C HIS A 52 -15.11 -10.63 -4.13
N GLU A 53 -15.80 -9.53 -3.85
CA GLU A 53 -16.82 -8.92 -4.73
C GLU A 53 -16.22 -7.91 -5.71
N GLN A 54 -14.96 -7.52 -5.55
CA GLN A 54 -14.24 -6.62 -6.46
C GLN A 54 -12.80 -7.06 -6.70
N ASN A 55 -12.25 -6.67 -7.85
CA ASN A 55 -10.85 -6.93 -8.21
C ASN A 55 -9.92 -5.79 -7.75
N VAL A 56 -8.61 -6.06 -7.79
CA VAL A 56 -7.57 -5.11 -7.36
C VAL A 56 -7.57 -3.81 -8.17
N GLY A 57 -7.98 -3.85 -9.44
CA GLY A 57 -8.03 -2.66 -10.30
C GLY A 57 -8.96 -1.57 -9.78
N GLN A 58 -10.11 -1.96 -9.21
CA GLN A 58 -11.06 -1.03 -8.59
C GLN A 58 -10.50 -0.40 -7.31
N VAL A 59 -9.72 -1.16 -6.53
CA VAL A 59 -9.02 -0.64 -5.35
C VAL A 59 -7.96 0.37 -5.77
N CYS A 60 -7.16 0.05 -6.79
CA CYS A 60 -6.13 0.96 -7.30
C CYS A 60 -6.72 2.25 -7.85
N ALA A 61 -7.81 2.19 -8.62
CA ALA A 61 -8.47 3.38 -9.15
C ALA A 61 -8.95 4.31 -8.03
N ALA A 62 -9.66 3.76 -7.02
CA ALA A 62 -10.12 4.55 -5.89
C ALA A 62 -8.96 5.10 -5.04
N ALA A 63 -7.86 4.35 -4.91
CA ALA A 63 -6.67 4.82 -4.20
C ALA A 63 -5.98 5.98 -4.93
N VAL A 64 -5.87 5.91 -6.26
CA VAL A 64 -5.32 7.00 -7.08
C VAL A 64 -6.21 8.24 -7.00
N GLU A 65 -7.53 8.10 -6.98
CA GLU A 65 -8.43 9.25 -6.75
C GLU A 65 -8.15 9.93 -5.41
N VAL A 66 -8.00 9.16 -4.32
CA VAL A 66 -7.63 9.72 -3.02
C VAL A 66 -6.27 10.41 -3.08
N ASP A 67 -5.28 9.80 -3.73
CA ASP A 67 -3.93 10.36 -3.83
C ASP A 67 -3.90 11.71 -4.55
N ILE A 68 -4.59 11.81 -5.70
CA ILE A 68 -4.75 13.08 -6.44
C ILE A 68 -5.43 14.14 -5.57
N MET A 69 -6.48 13.77 -4.83
CA MET A 69 -7.20 14.72 -4.00
C MET A 69 -6.37 15.18 -2.77
N ILE A 70 -5.50 14.32 -2.24
CA ILE A 70 -4.53 14.67 -1.20
C ILE A 70 -3.43 15.58 -1.75
N GLU A 71 -2.97 15.36 -2.98
CA GLU A 71 -2.02 16.25 -3.66
C GLU A 71 -2.62 17.64 -3.92
N GLN A 72 -3.91 17.71 -4.27
CA GLN A 72 -4.64 18.98 -4.37
C GLN A 72 -4.67 19.74 -3.05
N LEU A 73 -4.87 19.06 -1.91
CA LEU A 73 -4.76 19.72 -0.60
C LEU A 73 -3.35 20.22 -0.31
N ARG A 74 -2.34 19.40 -0.62
CA ARG A 74 -0.94 19.75 -0.39
C ARG A 74 -0.57 21.02 -1.16
N SER A 75 -0.91 21.06 -2.44
CA SER A 75 -0.70 22.20 -3.33
C SER A 75 -1.56 23.41 -2.96
N GLY A 76 -2.75 23.19 -2.39
CA GLY A 76 -3.66 24.23 -1.87
C GLY A 76 -3.21 24.93 -0.58
N GLY A 77 -1.95 24.78 -0.17
CA GLY A 77 -1.36 25.49 0.96
C GLY A 77 -1.33 24.72 2.28
N MET A 78 -1.86 23.49 2.33
CA MET A 78 -1.81 22.66 3.54
C MET A 78 -0.54 21.80 3.64
N GLY A 79 0.32 21.82 2.62
CA GLY A 79 1.41 20.86 2.50
C GLY A 79 2.42 20.86 3.64
N ALA A 80 2.84 22.03 4.12
CA ALA A 80 3.77 22.13 5.25
C ALA A 80 3.19 21.50 6.53
N ILE A 81 1.93 21.82 6.84
CA ILE A 81 1.22 21.29 8.02
C ILE A 81 1.06 19.77 7.91
N MET A 82 0.75 19.27 6.71
CA MET A 82 0.62 17.83 6.47
C MET A 82 1.95 17.09 6.64
N GLU A 83 3.06 17.68 6.20
CA GLU A 83 4.38 17.07 6.39
C GLU A 83 4.78 17.04 7.87
N ASP A 84 4.53 18.10 8.62
CA ASP A 84 4.74 18.12 10.07
C ASP A 84 3.92 17.05 10.80
N GLU A 85 2.64 16.89 10.43
CA GLU A 85 1.78 15.84 10.98
C GLU A 85 2.26 14.43 10.61
N LYS A 86 2.71 14.25 9.36
CA LYS A 86 3.27 12.99 8.88
C LYS A 86 4.52 12.60 9.67
N ILE A 87 5.47 13.52 9.84
CA ILE A 87 6.68 13.31 10.67
C ILE A 87 6.28 12.88 12.08
N ARG A 88 5.33 13.58 12.70
CA ARG A 88 4.85 13.26 14.07
C ARG A 88 4.18 11.89 14.15
N LYS A 89 3.37 11.52 13.16
CA LYS A 89 2.71 10.20 13.08
C LYS A 89 3.74 9.09 12.85
N LEU A 90 4.72 9.28 11.97
CA LEU A 90 5.81 8.34 11.73
C LEU A 90 6.65 8.14 12.99
N HIS A 91 7.01 9.20 13.71
CA HIS A 91 7.72 9.08 14.98
C HIS A 91 6.93 8.29 16.04
N ARG A 92 5.59 8.46 16.10
CA ARG A 92 4.74 7.62 16.97
C ARG A 92 4.71 6.16 16.53
N LEU A 93 4.68 5.91 15.22
CA LEU A 93 4.66 4.55 14.68
C LEU A 93 6.00 3.84 14.93
N ALA A 94 7.12 4.53 14.65
CA ALA A 94 8.47 4.08 14.96
C ALA A 94 8.60 3.70 16.43
N ARG A 95 8.07 4.50 17.36
CA ARG A 95 8.09 4.16 18.79
C ARG A 95 7.33 2.89 19.18
N ARG A 96 6.30 2.51 18.41
CA ARG A 96 5.50 1.30 18.66
C ARG A 96 6.11 0.05 18.03
N LEU A 97 6.78 0.22 16.89
CA LEU A 97 7.27 -0.90 16.08
C LEU A 97 8.77 -1.15 16.24
N LEU A 98 9.55 -0.13 16.59
CA LEU A 98 11.00 -0.21 16.73
C LEU A 98 11.38 -0.26 18.23
N PRO A 99 12.24 -1.20 18.66
CA PRO A 99 12.70 -1.30 20.04
C PRO A 99 13.37 0.00 20.50
N GLN A 100 12.94 0.56 21.63
CA GLN A 100 13.37 1.89 22.12
C GLN A 100 14.80 1.93 22.70
N ASP A 101 15.38 0.77 23.04
CA ASP A 101 16.71 0.66 23.66
C ASP A 101 17.65 -0.31 22.90
N SER A 102 17.47 -0.45 21.59
CA SER A 102 18.41 -1.24 20.78
C SER A 102 19.65 -0.37 20.47
N PRO A 103 20.85 -0.71 20.97
CA PRO A 103 22.06 0.08 20.74
C PRO A 103 22.42 -0.01 19.26
N GLN A 104 21.98 0.96 18.43
CA GLN A 104 22.21 0.97 16.96
C GLN A 104 22.41 -0.44 16.42
N THR A 105 21.42 -1.30 16.66
CA THR A 105 21.61 -2.73 16.40
C THR A 105 21.66 -2.82 14.89
N THR A 106 22.89 -2.98 14.40
CA THR A 106 23.27 -3.49 13.08
C THR A 106 22.10 -4.26 12.52
N ASP A 107 21.50 -3.75 11.44
CA ASP A 107 20.37 -4.32 10.71
C ASP A 107 19.43 -5.17 11.57
N ALA A 108 18.18 -4.71 11.76
CA ALA A 108 17.10 -5.68 11.87
C ALA A 108 17.06 -6.44 10.54
N THR A 109 17.99 -7.39 10.35
CA THR A 109 18.17 -8.14 9.12
C THR A 109 16.85 -8.82 8.92
N PHE A 110 16.17 -8.43 7.85
CA PHE A 110 14.97 -9.11 7.43
C PHE A 110 15.32 -10.60 7.35
N ALA A 111 14.64 -11.42 8.16
CA ALA A 111 14.88 -12.84 8.26
C ALA A 111 13.77 -13.57 7.48
N PRO A 112 13.89 -13.68 6.13
CA PRO A 112 12.87 -14.28 5.29
C PRO A 112 12.54 -15.71 5.74
N ASP A 113 13.54 -16.46 6.17
CA ASP A 113 13.40 -17.84 6.62
C ASP A 113 12.42 -17.97 7.79
N ASN A 114 12.44 -17.04 8.75
CA ASN A 114 11.52 -17.05 9.88
C ASN A 114 10.07 -16.84 9.42
N LEU A 115 9.85 -15.86 8.53
CA LEU A 115 8.52 -15.58 8.00
C LEU A 115 8.00 -16.73 7.13
N ILE A 116 8.86 -17.35 6.31
CA ILE A 116 8.52 -18.53 5.52
C ILE A 116 8.12 -19.68 6.45
N ASN A 117 8.92 -19.98 7.47
CA ASN A 117 8.63 -21.07 8.42
C ASN A 117 7.33 -20.81 9.18
N GLU A 118 7.08 -19.57 9.64
CA GLU A 118 5.82 -19.21 10.27
C GLU A 118 4.61 -19.29 9.31
N ALA A 119 4.83 -19.04 8.01
CA ALA A 119 3.79 -19.18 7.00
C ALA A 119 3.44 -20.65 6.75
N LEU A 120 4.45 -21.52 6.69
CA LEU A 120 4.29 -22.96 6.55
C LEU A 120 3.55 -23.55 7.75
N ASP A 121 3.97 -23.22 8.98
CA ASP A 121 3.31 -23.64 10.22
C ASP A 121 1.85 -23.19 10.27
N ALA A 122 1.57 -21.92 9.92
CA ALA A 122 0.19 -21.44 9.82
C ALA A 122 -0.61 -22.22 8.74
N GLY A 123 0.01 -22.57 7.62
CA GLY A 123 -0.59 -23.40 6.57
C GLY A 123 -0.94 -24.81 7.07
N GLU A 124 -0.04 -25.44 7.81
CA GLU A 124 -0.24 -26.76 8.41
C GLU A 124 -1.38 -26.74 9.43
N GLN A 125 -1.41 -25.73 10.31
CA GLN A 125 -2.49 -25.55 11.29
C GLN A 125 -3.85 -25.36 10.60
N ALA A 126 -3.89 -24.58 9.50
CA ALA A 126 -5.10 -24.43 8.71
C ALA A 126 -5.57 -25.75 8.09
N LEU A 127 -4.64 -26.51 7.51
CA LEU A 127 -4.93 -27.79 6.88
C LEU A 127 -5.45 -28.81 7.89
N ALA A 128 -4.84 -28.88 9.08
CA ALA A 128 -5.27 -29.75 10.16
C ALA A 128 -6.70 -29.42 10.63
N LEU A 129 -7.04 -28.13 10.76
CA LEU A 129 -8.39 -27.69 11.14
C LEU A 129 -9.43 -27.97 10.05
N TYR A 130 -9.03 -27.83 8.77
CA TYR A 130 -9.93 -28.05 7.65
C TYR A 130 -10.22 -29.54 7.41
N ASN A 131 -9.18 -30.39 7.48
CA ASN A 131 -9.27 -31.84 7.25
C ASN A 131 -9.71 -32.64 8.48
N ARG A 132 -9.99 -31.97 9.60
CA ARG A 132 -10.51 -32.64 10.79
C ARG A 132 -11.84 -33.32 10.42
N GLY A 133 -11.95 -34.64 10.63
CA GLY A 133 -13.10 -35.44 10.17
C GLY A 133 -14.48 -34.98 10.65
N ARG A 134 -14.55 -34.10 11.67
CA ARG A 134 -15.76 -33.35 12.08
C ARG A 134 -15.48 -31.85 12.18
N SER A 135 -14.89 -31.26 11.15
CA SER A 135 -14.58 -29.82 11.10
C SER A 135 -15.87 -28.98 11.22
N THR A 136 -15.97 -28.19 12.28
CA THR A 136 -17.10 -27.31 12.55
C THR A 136 -17.01 -26.01 11.74
N ALA A 137 -18.09 -25.22 11.72
CA ALA A 137 -18.04 -23.88 11.15
C ALA A 137 -17.04 -22.95 11.89
N ALA A 138 -16.78 -23.20 13.18
CA ALA A 138 -15.75 -22.47 13.92
C ALA A 138 -14.34 -22.86 13.47
N ASP A 139 -14.08 -24.15 13.28
CA ASP A 139 -12.78 -24.66 12.79
C ASP A 139 -12.44 -24.11 11.41
N LYS A 140 -13.42 -24.04 10.49
CA LYS A 140 -13.23 -23.46 9.15
C LYS A 140 -12.89 -21.97 9.20
N ARG A 141 -13.53 -21.19 10.09
CA ARG A 141 -13.21 -19.77 10.28
C ARG A 141 -11.82 -19.59 10.88
N LEU A 142 -11.43 -20.46 11.80
CA LEU A 142 -10.09 -20.46 12.38
C LEU A 142 -9.04 -20.84 11.35
N ALA A 143 -9.28 -21.86 10.53
CA ALA A 143 -8.42 -22.24 9.41
C ALA A 143 -8.25 -21.06 8.43
N ALA A 144 -9.33 -20.35 8.07
CA ALA A 144 -9.26 -19.17 7.21
C ALA A 144 -8.42 -18.03 7.81
N ARG A 145 -8.39 -17.89 9.15
CA ARG A 145 -7.50 -16.93 9.83
C ARG A 145 -6.04 -17.33 9.68
N PHE A 146 -5.71 -18.60 9.88
CA PHE A 146 -4.36 -19.12 9.69
C PHE A 146 -3.87 -19.00 8.25
N ILE A 147 -4.72 -19.30 7.26
CA ILE A 147 -4.41 -19.11 5.84
C ILE A 147 -4.07 -17.64 5.55
N ARG A 148 -4.86 -16.69 6.07
CA ARG A 148 -4.57 -15.26 5.88
C ARG A 148 -3.25 -14.83 6.52
N LYS A 149 -2.89 -15.40 7.68
CA LYS A 149 -1.57 -15.19 8.29
C LYS A 149 -0.46 -15.70 7.36
N ALA A 150 -0.57 -16.93 6.87
CA ALA A 150 0.40 -17.54 5.97
C ALA A 150 0.58 -16.72 4.68
N VAL A 151 -0.53 -16.33 4.04
CA VAL A 151 -0.53 -15.47 2.84
C VAL A 151 0.16 -14.13 3.12
N GLY A 152 -0.12 -13.50 4.27
CA GLY A 152 0.52 -12.24 4.65
C GLY A 152 2.03 -12.35 4.78
N HIS A 153 2.53 -13.44 5.38
CA HIS A 153 3.96 -13.70 5.51
C HIS A 153 4.62 -14.00 4.16
N PHE A 154 4.02 -14.88 3.34
CA PHE A 154 4.54 -15.15 1.99
C PHE A 154 4.56 -13.90 1.13
N TRP A 155 3.52 -13.08 1.20
CA TRP A 155 3.47 -11.80 0.49
C TRP A 155 4.61 -10.88 0.94
N HIS A 156 4.82 -10.73 2.24
CA HIS A 156 5.89 -9.90 2.77
C HIS A 156 7.26 -10.34 2.26
N VAL A 157 7.55 -11.64 2.34
CA VAL A 157 8.81 -12.22 1.86
C VAL A 157 8.98 -12.01 0.35
N ALA A 158 7.93 -12.24 -0.44
CA ALA A 158 7.97 -12.01 -1.88
C ALA A 158 8.30 -10.55 -2.22
N GLN A 159 7.67 -9.58 -1.54
CA GLN A 159 7.96 -8.16 -1.75
C GLN A 159 9.38 -7.77 -1.34
N HIS A 160 9.91 -8.37 -0.26
CA HIS A 160 11.29 -8.15 0.13
C HIS A 160 12.27 -8.63 -0.94
N CYS A 161 12.11 -9.87 -1.41
CA CYS A 161 12.97 -10.43 -2.46
C CYS A 161 12.95 -9.58 -3.74
N ILE A 162 11.77 -9.07 -4.14
CA ILE A 162 11.65 -8.16 -5.29
C ILE A 162 12.40 -6.86 -5.02
N SER A 163 12.25 -6.28 -3.82
CA SER A 163 12.95 -5.03 -3.46
C SER A 163 14.47 -5.21 -3.41
N GLU A 164 14.98 -6.34 -2.96
CA GLU A 164 16.43 -6.65 -2.96
C GLU A 164 16.96 -6.77 -4.38
N ALA A 165 16.29 -7.56 -5.22
CA ALA A 165 16.68 -7.72 -6.63
C ALA A 165 16.70 -6.38 -7.38
N GLN A 166 15.76 -5.48 -7.08
CA GLN A 166 15.73 -4.13 -7.66
C GLN A 166 16.90 -3.24 -7.18
N ARG A 167 17.31 -3.37 -5.92
CA ARG A 167 18.48 -2.64 -5.37
C ARG A 167 19.78 -3.13 -6.00
N GLU A 168 19.94 -4.44 -6.14
CA GLU A 168 21.12 -5.05 -6.79
C GLU A 168 21.19 -4.71 -8.29
N ALA A 169 20.05 -4.68 -8.98
CA ALA A 169 19.98 -4.35 -10.39
C ALA A 169 20.19 -2.86 -10.70
N THR A 170 20.13 -1.99 -9.69
CA THR A 170 20.42 -0.56 -9.84
C THR A 170 21.93 -0.37 -9.62
N PRO A 171 22.75 -0.23 -10.67
CA PRO A 171 24.17 -0.02 -10.47
C PRO A 171 24.37 1.26 -9.65
N SER A 172 25.17 1.16 -8.59
CA SER A 172 25.70 2.30 -7.86
C SER A 172 26.17 3.31 -8.91
N ARG A 173 25.45 4.44 -9.06
CA ARG A 173 26.00 5.58 -9.78
C ARG A 173 27.24 5.96 -8.99
N GLU A 174 28.39 5.52 -9.47
CA GLU A 174 29.70 5.94 -8.99
C GLU A 174 29.64 7.46 -8.87
N VAL A 175 29.82 7.94 -7.64
CA VAL A 175 30.11 9.34 -7.37
C VAL A 175 31.49 9.58 -7.97
N SER A 176 31.51 9.94 -9.26
CA SER A 176 32.62 10.68 -9.85
C SER A 176 32.35 12.16 -9.59
N ALA A 177 32.98 12.68 -8.54
CA ALA A 177 33.33 14.08 -8.37
C ALA A 177 34.63 14.14 -7.56
#